data_AF-A0A2S9FFM2-F1
#
_entry.id   AF-A0A2S9FFM2-F1
#
_cell.length_a   1.000
_cell.length_b   1.000
_cell.length_c   1.000
_cell.angle_alpha   90.00
_cell.angle_beta   90.00
_cell.angle_gamma   90.00
#
_symmetry.space_group_name_H-M   'P 1'
#
loop_
_entity.id
_entity.type
_entity.pdbx_description
1 polymer ?
#
loop_
_entity_poly.entity_id
_entity_poly.type
_entity_poly.pdbx_seq_one_letter_code
_entity_poly.pdbx_strand_id
1 'polypeptide(L)'
;IVAGGTGPAEGSKATTVTPGSWHLARMLEALDTWPLNVALLGKGNTVSHEAMWEQLRGGAAGFKLHEDWGTTPAAIDACLTVSEAAGVQANIHTDTLNEAGFVEDTLAAIKGRSIHAYHTEGAGGGHAPDIITVASLPNVLPSSTNPTRPHTVNTLDEHLDMLMVCHHLNPSVPEDLAFAESRIRPSTIAAEDLLHDIGAISMIGSDAQAMGRIGEVVMRTWQTAHVMKRRRGALAGDSGADNNRAQRYVAKYTICPAVAHGLDHEIGSVE
;
A
#
# COMPACT_ATOMS: atom_id res chain seq x y z
N ILE A 1 13.28 -4.53 -0.76
CA ILE A 1 12.00 -4.90 -0.10
C ILE A 1 11.74 -3.85 0.97
N VAL A 2 10.59 -3.17 0.92
CA VAL A 2 10.11 -2.35 2.03
C VAL A 2 8.95 -3.12 2.66
N ALA A 3 9.09 -3.53 3.92
CA ALA A 3 8.13 -4.43 4.55
C ALA A 3 8.16 -4.28 6.08
N GLY A 4 7.33 -5.05 6.76
CA GLY A 4 7.44 -5.26 8.20
C GLY A 4 6.87 -6.62 8.56
N GLY A 5 7.25 -7.13 9.73
CA GLY A 5 6.80 -8.40 10.26
C GLY A 5 7.83 -9.05 11.17
N THR A 6 7.41 -10.12 11.84
CA THR A 6 8.23 -10.91 12.78
C THR A 6 8.03 -12.42 12.58
N GLY A 7 7.81 -12.83 11.33
CA GLY A 7 7.38 -14.19 10.98
C GLY A 7 5.85 -14.33 10.95
N PRO A 8 5.29 -15.56 11.05
CA PRO A 8 3.86 -15.82 10.87
C PRO A 8 3.03 -15.52 12.12
N ALA A 9 3.32 -14.41 12.81
CA ALA A 9 2.48 -13.91 13.89
C ALA A 9 1.23 -13.22 13.32
N GLU A 10 0.10 -13.25 14.04
CA GLU A 10 -1.16 -12.65 13.57
C GLU A 10 -0.99 -11.18 13.17
N GLY A 11 -0.24 -10.40 13.95
CA GLY A 11 0.06 -9.01 13.60
C GLY A 11 0.83 -8.85 12.28
N SER A 12 1.69 -9.80 11.90
CA SER A 12 2.44 -9.77 10.63
C SER A 12 1.67 -10.36 9.46
N LYS A 13 0.71 -11.27 9.72
CA LYS A 13 -0.23 -11.76 8.70
C LYS A 13 -1.21 -10.66 8.26
N ALA A 14 -1.52 -9.73 9.16
CA ALA A 14 -2.38 -8.59 8.87
C ALA A 14 -1.61 -7.34 8.44
N THR A 15 -0.50 -7.02 9.09
CA THR A 15 0.13 -5.69 8.98
C THR A 15 1.61 -5.77 8.65
N THR A 16 2.08 -4.85 7.80
CA THR A 16 3.51 -4.69 7.46
C THR A 16 4.26 -3.94 8.57
N VAL A 17 4.30 -4.51 9.78
CA VAL A 17 4.86 -3.90 10.99
C VAL A 17 5.86 -4.85 11.66
N THR A 18 7.06 -4.35 11.94
CA THR A 18 8.02 -4.96 12.87
C THR A 18 8.00 -4.14 14.17
N PRO A 19 7.25 -4.57 15.20
CA PRO A 19 6.90 -3.70 16.32
C PRO A 19 8.03 -3.60 17.36
N GLY A 20 8.51 -2.40 17.66
CA GLY A 20 9.46 -2.16 18.75
C GLY A 20 10.92 -2.50 18.43
N SER A 21 11.83 -1.94 19.22
CA SER A 21 13.27 -2.01 18.99
C SER A 21 13.83 -3.44 19.02
N TRP A 22 13.32 -4.29 19.93
CA TRP A 22 13.77 -5.67 20.05
C TRP A 22 13.49 -6.49 18.78
N HIS A 23 12.27 -6.41 18.24
CA HIS A 23 11.91 -7.14 17.03
C HIS A 23 12.66 -6.61 15.80
N LEU A 24 12.87 -5.30 15.70
CA LEU A 24 13.67 -4.71 14.62
C LEU A 24 15.10 -5.26 14.63
N ALA A 25 15.76 -5.27 15.78
CA ALA A 25 17.10 -5.82 15.90
C ALA A 25 17.17 -7.31 15.49
N ARG A 26 16.23 -8.13 15.97
CA ARG A 26 16.17 -9.57 15.61
C ARG A 26 15.90 -9.79 14.13
N MET A 27 15.04 -8.99 13.51
CA MET A 27 14.73 -9.13 12.09
C MET A 27 15.89 -8.68 11.21
N LEU A 28 16.59 -7.60 11.57
CA LEU A 28 17.80 -7.17 10.86
C LEU A 28 18.88 -8.26 10.91
N GLU A 29 19.12 -8.85 12.08
CA GLU A 29 20.05 -9.99 12.23
C GLU A 29 19.63 -11.20 11.37
N ALA A 30 18.33 -11.53 11.33
CA ALA A 30 17.83 -12.65 10.56
C ALA A 30 17.93 -12.43 9.03
N LEU A 31 17.92 -11.16 8.60
CA LEU A 31 17.96 -10.76 7.19
C LEU A 31 19.37 -10.53 6.65
N ASP A 32 20.38 -10.42 7.51
CA ASP A 32 21.77 -10.09 7.14
C ASP A 32 22.39 -11.07 6.12
N THR A 33 21.94 -12.33 6.11
CA THR A 33 22.44 -13.36 5.18
C THR A 33 21.73 -13.38 3.84
N TRP A 34 20.68 -12.58 3.66
CA TRP A 34 19.88 -12.59 2.43
C TRP A 34 20.48 -11.63 1.39
N PRO A 35 20.56 -12.04 0.11
CA PRO A 35 21.11 -11.21 -0.96
C PRO A 35 20.06 -10.18 -1.45
N LEU A 36 19.45 -9.44 -0.54
CA LEU A 36 18.34 -8.52 -0.79
C LEU A 36 18.48 -7.27 0.08
N ASN A 37 18.24 -6.10 -0.51
CA ASN A 37 18.09 -4.87 0.26
C ASN A 37 16.74 -4.89 0.99
N VAL A 38 16.72 -4.67 2.31
CA VAL A 38 15.50 -4.65 3.12
C VAL A 38 15.43 -3.38 3.97
N ALA A 39 14.28 -2.72 3.94
CA ALA A 39 13.90 -1.62 4.82
C ALA A 39 12.69 -2.06 5.66
N LEU A 40 12.84 -2.09 6.99
CA LEU A 40 11.80 -2.54 7.91
C LEU A 40 10.96 -1.36 8.41
N LEU A 41 9.64 -1.54 8.46
CA LEU A 41 8.69 -0.56 8.94
C LEU A 41 8.32 -0.84 10.40
N GLY A 42 8.37 0.19 11.24
CA GLY A 42 7.86 0.16 12.61
C GLY A 42 6.34 0.37 12.67
N LYS A 43 5.77 0.25 13.87
CA LYS A 43 4.36 0.55 14.14
C LYS A 43 4.17 2.06 14.33
N GLY A 44 3.35 2.67 13.49
CA GLY A 44 3.00 4.09 13.57
C GLY A 44 1.72 4.38 14.39
N ASN A 45 0.91 3.36 14.68
CA ASN A 45 -0.35 3.52 15.42
C ASN A 45 -0.13 3.74 16.92
N THR A 46 0.30 4.94 17.30
CA THR A 46 0.43 5.38 18.69
C THR A 46 0.42 6.91 18.76
N VAL A 47 0.02 7.45 19.90
CA VAL A 47 0.17 8.89 20.21
C VAL A 47 1.46 9.20 20.97
N SER A 48 2.24 8.16 21.34
CA SER A 48 3.54 8.34 21.98
C SER A 48 4.63 8.59 20.95
N HIS A 49 5.09 9.84 20.86
CA HIS A 49 6.22 10.19 20.00
C HIS A 49 7.50 9.45 20.43
N GLU A 50 7.72 9.27 21.74
CA GLU A 50 8.90 8.57 22.26
C GLU A 50 8.95 7.10 21.81
N ALA A 51 7.81 6.41 21.79
CA ALA A 51 7.75 5.02 21.30
C ALA A 51 8.10 4.90 19.81
N MET A 52 7.78 5.91 19.00
CA MET A 52 8.19 5.95 17.60
C MET A 52 9.68 6.24 17.45
N TRP A 53 10.23 7.18 18.24
CA TRP A 53 11.67 7.42 18.29
C TRP A 53 12.48 6.20 18.74
N GLU A 54 11.97 5.40 19.67
CA GLU A 54 12.59 4.14 20.08
C GLU A 54 12.72 3.16 18.90
N GLN A 55 11.66 3.02 18.10
CA GLN A 55 11.66 2.15 16.92
C GLN A 55 12.65 2.64 15.85
N LEU A 56 12.74 3.94 15.60
CA LEU A 56 13.73 4.51 14.68
C LEU A 56 15.16 4.20 15.14
N ARG A 57 15.45 4.39 16.43
CA ARG A 57 16.77 4.02 17.01
C ARG A 57 17.03 2.51 16.92
N GLY A 58 15.96 1.70 16.93
CA GLY A 58 16.02 0.26 16.72
C GLY A 58 16.21 -0.18 15.26
N GLY A 59 16.22 0.74 14.30
CA GLY A 59 16.46 0.45 12.88
C GLY A 59 15.23 0.45 11.99
N ALA A 60 14.09 1.00 12.43
CA ALA A 60 12.96 1.24 11.54
C ALA A 60 13.33 2.28 10.47
N ALA A 61 13.03 2.00 9.21
CA ALA A 61 13.25 2.90 8.07
C ALA A 61 12.04 3.83 7.80
N GLY A 62 10.97 3.67 8.58
CA GLY A 62 9.69 4.35 8.43
C GLY A 62 8.61 3.64 9.23
N PHE A 63 7.36 4.06 9.05
CA PHE A 63 6.24 3.53 9.82
C PHE A 63 5.11 3.01 8.94
N LYS A 64 4.35 2.05 9.46
CA LYS A 64 3.03 1.67 8.94
C LYS A 64 1.94 2.06 9.95
N LEU A 65 0.95 2.80 9.47
CA LEU A 65 -0.35 3.00 10.06
C LEU A 65 -1.31 1.95 9.49
N HIS A 66 -1.93 1.13 10.34
CA HIS A 66 -2.89 0.10 9.93
C HIS A 66 -4.16 0.12 10.77
N GLU A 67 -5.32 -0.10 10.14
CA GLU A 67 -6.61 -0.02 10.84
C GLU A 67 -6.75 -1.05 11.97
N ASP A 68 -6.18 -2.24 11.81
CA ASP A 68 -6.07 -3.29 12.83
C ASP A 68 -5.35 -2.85 14.12
N TRP A 69 -4.56 -1.77 14.05
CA TRP A 69 -3.93 -1.12 15.20
C TRP A 69 -4.57 0.24 15.54
N GLY A 70 -5.61 0.65 14.83
CA GLY A 70 -6.32 1.92 14.94
C GLY A 70 -5.68 3.04 14.12
N THR A 71 -6.09 3.21 12.86
CA THR A 71 -5.66 4.33 12.00
C THR A 71 -6.53 5.57 12.26
N THR A 72 -6.49 6.05 13.50
CA THR A 72 -7.27 7.20 13.93
C THR A 72 -6.58 8.53 13.60
N PRO A 73 -7.32 9.65 13.49
CA PRO A 73 -6.73 10.98 13.27
C PRO A 73 -5.57 11.34 14.22
N ALA A 74 -5.68 10.97 15.50
CA ALA A 74 -4.62 11.23 16.48
C ALA A 74 -3.35 10.42 16.22
N ALA A 75 -3.48 9.15 15.84
CA ALA A 75 -2.35 8.31 15.47
C ALA A 75 -1.69 8.77 14.16
N ILE A 76 -2.49 9.17 13.17
CA ILE A 76 -2.01 9.74 11.90
C ILE A 76 -1.17 10.99 12.17
N ASP A 77 -1.69 11.92 12.98
CA ASP A 77 -1.01 13.18 13.27
C ASP A 77 0.31 12.98 14.01
N ALA A 78 0.32 12.12 15.03
CA ALA A 78 1.53 11.79 15.79
C ALA A 78 2.60 11.11 14.92
N CYS A 79 2.20 10.13 14.10
CA CYS A 79 3.08 9.41 13.20
C CYS A 79 3.72 10.33 12.17
N LEU A 80 2.93 11.19 11.52
CA LEU A 80 3.46 12.14 10.54
C LEU A 80 4.35 13.20 11.18
N THR A 81 4.05 13.64 12.40
CA THR A 81 4.91 14.57 13.15
C THR A 81 6.30 13.98 13.40
N VAL A 82 6.38 12.71 13.83
CA VAL A 82 7.68 12.05 14.03
C VAL A 82 8.36 11.73 12.70
N SER A 83 7.61 11.32 11.68
CA SER A 83 8.15 10.97 10.36
C SER A 83 8.82 12.17 9.69
N GLU A 84 8.19 13.34 9.74
CA GLU A 84 8.75 14.60 9.22
C GLU A 84 10.01 15.01 9.99
N ALA A 85 9.97 14.93 11.33
CA ALA A 85 11.13 15.27 12.17
C ALA A 85 12.32 14.32 11.98
N ALA A 86 12.07 13.05 11.65
CA ALA A 86 13.09 12.04 11.44
C ALA A 86 13.54 11.90 9.97
N GLY A 87 12.80 12.47 9.02
CA GLY A 87 13.07 12.33 7.59
C GLY A 87 12.79 10.92 7.05
N VAL A 88 11.76 10.24 7.58
CA VAL A 88 11.35 8.89 7.14
C VAL A 88 9.94 8.90 6.54
N GLN A 89 9.60 7.86 5.77
CA GLN A 89 8.27 7.72 5.18
C GLN A 89 7.23 7.12 6.15
N ALA A 90 5.99 7.59 6.08
CA ALA A 90 4.83 6.96 6.69
C ALA A 90 3.96 6.28 5.62
N ASN A 91 3.56 5.05 5.88
CA ASN A 91 2.71 4.24 5.01
C ASN A 91 1.36 4.04 5.70
N ILE A 92 0.27 4.09 4.95
CA ILE A 92 -1.07 4.04 5.54
C ILE A 92 -1.99 3.03 4.87
N HIS A 93 -2.66 2.26 5.73
CA HIS A 93 -3.89 1.54 5.47
C HIS A 93 -4.95 2.22 6.34
N THR A 94 -5.91 2.90 5.71
CA THR A 94 -6.85 3.78 6.41
C THR A 94 -8.01 2.99 7.03
N ASP A 95 -8.83 3.68 7.81
CA ASP A 95 -10.00 3.13 8.50
C ASP A 95 -11.09 2.72 7.50
N THR A 96 -11.21 1.41 7.20
CA THR A 96 -12.22 0.90 6.26
C THR A 96 -13.63 1.12 6.79
N LEU A 97 -13.79 1.04 8.11
CA LEU A 97 -15.07 1.10 8.81
C LEU A 97 -15.62 2.53 8.88
N ASN A 98 -14.79 3.53 8.56
CA ASN A 98 -15.10 4.93 8.82
C ASN A 98 -15.46 5.17 10.30
N GLU A 99 -14.84 4.42 11.22
CA GLU A 99 -15.12 4.48 12.65
C GLU A 99 -14.78 5.85 13.24
N ALA A 100 -13.60 6.37 12.89
CA ALA A 100 -13.09 7.63 13.42
C ALA A 100 -13.37 8.84 12.51
N GLY A 101 -14.07 8.62 11.39
CA GLY A 101 -14.37 9.62 10.36
C GLY A 101 -14.30 9.03 8.95
N PHE A 102 -14.69 9.82 7.96
CA PHE A 102 -14.60 9.46 6.54
C PHE A 102 -13.22 9.82 5.96
N VAL A 103 -13.02 9.60 4.66
CA VAL A 103 -11.73 9.85 3.99
C VAL A 103 -11.27 11.30 4.20
N GLU A 104 -12.19 12.27 4.19
CA GLU A 104 -11.92 13.69 4.43
C GLU A 104 -11.33 13.96 5.83
N ASP A 105 -11.74 13.21 6.85
CA ASP A 105 -11.23 13.36 8.22
C ASP A 105 -9.81 12.82 8.33
N THR A 106 -9.53 11.69 7.68
CA THR A 106 -8.17 11.16 7.52
C THR A 106 -7.28 12.16 6.77
N LEU A 107 -7.78 12.77 5.70
CA LEU A 107 -7.05 13.79 4.93
C LEU A 107 -6.81 15.07 5.76
N ALA A 108 -7.78 15.49 6.55
CA ALA A 108 -7.62 16.59 7.49
C ALA A 108 -6.55 16.28 8.55
N ALA A 109 -6.48 15.02 9.02
CA ALA A 109 -5.42 14.57 9.94
C ALA A 109 -4.03 14.52 9.27
N ILE A 110 -3.95 14.22 7.98
CA ILE A 110 -2.69 14.24 7.22
C ILE A 110 -2.11 15.67 7.11
N LYS A 111 -2.96 16.72 7.09
CA LYS A 111 -2.55 18.13 7.05
C LYS A 111 -1.60 18.47 5.89
N GLY A 112 -1.79 17.84 4.74
CA GLY A 112 -0.97 18.05 3.55
C GLY A 112 0.47 17.53 3.63
N ARG A 113 0.83 16.79 4.69
CA ARG A 113 2.16 16.15 4.82
C ARG A 113 2.28 14.95 3.87
N SER A 114 3.53 14.61 3.52
CA SER A 114 3.80 13.47 2.63
C SER A 114 3.37 12.16 3.27
N ILE A 115 2.68 11.30 2.52
CA ILE A 115 2.27 9.97 2.99
C ILE A 115 2.15 8.98 1.83
N HIS A 116 2.58 7.74 2.04
CA HIS A 116 2.37 6.65 1.08
C HIS A 116 1.07 5.90 1.39
N ALA A 117 0.07 6.04 0.52
CA ALA A 117 -1.19 5.29 0.62
C ALA A 117 -1.03 3.89 -0.01
N TYR A 118 -1.12 2.84 0.81
CA TYR A 118 -1.13 1.45 0.32
C TYR A 118 -2.48 1.12 -0.33
N HIS A 119 -2.47 0.18 -1.28
CA HIS A 119 -3.65 -0.39 -1.98
C HIS A 119 -4.78 0.64 -2.17
N THR A 120 -4.42 1.77 -2.81
CA THR A 120 -5.21 3.01 -2.87
C THR A 120 -6.60 2.80 -3.45
N GLU A 121 -6.82 1.77 -4.26
CA GLU A 121 -8.15 1.41 -4.76
C GLU A 121 -9.13 0.94 -3.66
N GLY A 122 -8.62 0.32 -2.60
CA GLY A 122 -9.35 0.01 -1.38
C GLY A 122 -9.79 -1.44 -1.19
N ALA A 123 -9.65 -2.35 -2.16
CA ALA A 123 -9.96 -3.78 -1.93
C ALA A 123 -9.02 -4.38 -0.87
N GLY A 124 -7.74 -4.02 -0.89
CA GLY A 124 -6.76 -4.36 0.15
C GLY A 124 -7.05 -3.70 1.49
N GLY A 125 -7.88 -2.64 1.52
CA GLY A 125 -8.35 -1.93 2.70
C GLY A 125 -8.26 -0.42 2.59
N GLY A 126 -9.08 0.27 3.36
CA GLY A 126 -9.21 1.72 3.39
C GLY A 126 -10.67 2.18 3.30
N HIS A 127 -10.90 3.47 3.54
CA HIS A 127 -12.23 4.09 3.66
C HIS A 127 -13.18 3.58 2.56
N ALA A 128 -14.25 2.90 2.97
CA ALA A 128 -15.24 2.38 2.04
C ALA A 128 -16.30 3.47 1.74
N PRO A 129 -16.60 3.78 0.46
CA PRO A 129 -16.07 3.17 -0.76
C PRO A 129 -14.99 3.99 -1.49
N ASP A 130 -14.52 5.10 -0.92
CA ASP A 130 -13.95 6.23 -1.65
C ASP A 130 -12.49 6.58 -1.33
N ILE A 131 -11.76 5.68 -0.66
CA ILE A 131 -10.31 5.82 -0.43
C ILE A 131 -9.53 6.12 -1.73
N ILE A 132 -9.99 5.64 -2.88
CA ILE A 132 -9.35 5.89 -4.19
C ILE A 132 -9.20 7.37 -4.54
N THR A 133 -9.99 8.25 -3.93
CA THR A 133 -9.93 9.71 -4.13
C THR A 133 -8.58 10.32 -3.71
N VAL A 134 -7.83 9.67 -2.80
CA VAL A 134 -6.53 10.18 -2.33
C VAL A 134 -5.47 10.23 -3.43
N ALA A 135 -5.64 9.48 -4.53
CA ALA A 135 -4.77 9.54 -5.71
C ALA A 135 -4.79 10.92 -6.42
N SER A 136 -5.75 11.79 -6.08
CA SER A 136 -5.84 13.16 -6.62
C SER A 136 -5.00 14.19 -5.88
N LEU A 137 -4.38 13.80 -4.74
CA LEU A 137 -3.74 14.75 -3.83
C LEU A 137 -2.23 14.83 -4.04
N PRO A 138 -1.64 16.03 -4.05
CA PRO A 138 -0.23 16.24 -4.39
C PRO A 138 0.75 15.71 -3.34
N ASN A 139 0.30 15.56 -2.09
CA ASN A 139 1.12 15.07 -0.98
C ASN A 139 0.99 13.55 -0.76
N VAL A 140 0.14 12.87 -1.52
CA VAL A 140 -0.05 11.42 -1.41
C VAL A 140 0.78 10.73 -2.48
N LEU A 141 1.50 9.66 -2.08
CA LEU A 141 2.21 8.76 -2.97
C LEU A 141 1.40 7.46 -3.09
N PRO A 142 0.48 7.35 -4.07
CA PRO A 142 -0.44 6.22 -4.15
C PRO A 142 0.21 4.97 -4.73
N SER A 143 -0.04 3.82 -4.09
CA SER A 143 0.31 2.50 -4.62
C SER A 143 -0.88 1.55 -4.68
N SER A 144 -0.76 0.56 -5.56
CA SER A 144 -1.66 -0.60 -5.62
C SER A 144 -0.97 -1.85 -5.11
N THR A 145 -1.76 -2.82 -4.65
CA THR A 145 -1.31 -4.19 -4.45
C THR A 145 -1.75 -5.05 -5.63
N ASN A 146 -1.12 -6.20 -5.82
CA ASN A 146 -1.16 -6.87 -7.13
C ASN A 146 -2.34 -7.80 -7.44
N PRO A 147 -3.18 -8.28 -6.51
CA PRO A 147 -4.25 -9.22 -6.89
C PRO A 147 -5.36 -8.61 -7.74
N THR A 148 -5.65 -7.32 -7.57
CA THR A 148 -6.65 -6.63 -8.39
C THR A 148 -6.14 -6.34 -9.80
N ARG A 149 -4.86 -6.63 -10.11
CA ARG A 149 -4.17 -6.16 -11.31
C ARG A 149 -4.04 -7.27 -12.37
N PRO A 150 -4.45 -7.00 -13.62
CA PRO A 150 -5.53 -6.10 -14.00
C PRO A 150 -6.90 -6.63 -13.56
N HIS A 151 -7.94 -5.84 -13.76
CA HIS A 151 -9.32 -6.31 -13.60
C HIS A 151 -9.65 -7.40 -14.64
N THR A 152 -9.94 -8.62 -14.16
CA THR A 152 -10.31 -9.80 -14.96
C THR A 152 -11.67 -10.37 -14.54
N VAL A 153 -12.15 -11.35 -15.30
CA VAL A 153 -13.47 -11.98 -15.07
C VAL A 153 -13.59 -12.69 -13.72
N ASN A 154 -12.49 -13.17 -13.13
CA ASN A 154 -12.50 -13.87 -11.84
C ASN A 154 -12.14 -12.96 -10.67
N THR A 155 -11.76 -11.70 -10.92
CA THR A 155 -11.21 -10.82 -9.89
C THR A 155 -12.23 -10.58 -8.78
N LEU A 156 -13.51 -10.38 -9.10
CA LEU A 156 -14.53 -10.07 -8.11
C LEU A 156 -14.81 -11.27 -7.20
N ASP A 157 -15.13 -12.42 -7.79
CA ASP A 157 -15.48 -13.64 -7.04
C ASP A 157 -14.32 -14.10 -6.17
N GLU A 158 -13.08 -14.04 -6.68
CA GLU A 158 -11.88 -14.34 -5.91
C GLU A 158 -11.73 -13.43 -4.70
N HIS A 159 -11.90 -12.11 -4.88
CA HIS A 159 -11.63 -11.15 -3.81
C HIS A 159 -12.72 -11.13 -2.76
N LEU A 160 -13.98 -11.37 -3.15
CA LEU A 160 -15.07 -11.47 -2.19
C LEU A 160 -14.85 -12.66 -1.26
N ASP A 161 -14.57 -13.84 -1.81
CA ASP A 161 -14.31 -15.04 -0.99
C ASP A 161 -13.02 -14.90 -0.18
N MET A 162 -11.94 -14.37 -0.77
CA MET A 162 -10.69 -14.09 -0.05
C MET A 162 -10.91 -13.18 1.15
N LEU A 163 -11.66 -12.07 0.98
CA LEU A 163 -11.93 -11.13 2.07
C LEU A 163 -12.71 -11.80 3.20
N MET A 164 -13.75 -12.58 2.84
CA MET A 164 -14.58 -13.29 3.80
C MET A 164 -13.79 -14.33 4.59
N VAL A 165 -12.92 -15.09 3.94
CA VAL A 165 -12.02 -16.04 4.60
C VAL A 165 -11.05 -15.32 5.53
N CYS A 166 -10.38 -14.25 5.05
CA CYS A 166 -9.40 -13.50 5.85
C CYS A 166 -10.02 -12.86 7.11
N HIS A 167 -11.26 -12.36 7.01
CA HIS A 167 -11.95 -11.68 8.12
C HIS A 167 -12.91 -12.60 8.89
N HIS A 168 -12.91 -13.91 8.59
CA HIS A 168 -13.79 -14.90 9.23
C HIS A 168 -15.28 -14.53 9.17
N LEU A 169 -15.70 -13.94 8.05
CA LEU A 169 -17.06 -13.47 7.81
C LEU A 169 -17.99 -14.63 7.45
N ASN A 170 -19.27 -14.49 7.80
CA ASN A 170 -20.31 -15.46 7.49
C ASN A 170 -21.26 -14.93 6.41
N PRO A 171 -21.37 -15.58 5.23
CA PRO A 171 -22.28 -15.12 4.17
C PRO A 171 -23.77 -15.16 4.55
N SER A 172 -24.11 -15.86 5.64
CA SER A 172 -25.48 -15.89 6.17
C SER A 172 -25.80 -14.70 7.07
N VAL A 173 -24.81 -13.89 7.44
CA VAL A 173 -24.96 -12.68 8.26
C VAL A 173 -25.02 -11.47 7.33
N PRO A 174 -26.15 -10.73 7.27
CA PRO A 174 -26.30 -9.60 6.35
C PRO A 174 -25.25 -8.50 6.51
N GLU A 175 -24.84 -8.22 7.75
CA GLU A 175 -23.83 -7.20 8.07
C GLU A 175 -22.43 -7.58 7.55
N ASP A 176 -22.06 -8.86 7.68
CA ASP A 176 -20.81 -9.40 7.17
C ASP A 176 -20.75 -9.30 5.64
N LEU A 177 -21.85 -9.64 4.96
CA LEU A 177 -21.95 -9.51 3.52
C LEU A 177 -21.92 -8.04 3.08
N ALA A 178 -22.65 -7.16 3.78
CA ALA A 178 -22.65 -5.73 3.49
C ALA A 178 -21.25 -5.11 3.65
N PHE A 179 -20.50 -5.50 4.68
CA PHE A 179 -19.10 -5.10 4.84
C PHE A 179 -18.25 -5.59 3.66
N ALA A 180 -18.37 -6.86 3.28
CA ALA A 180 -17.59 -7.44 2.19
C ALA A 180 -17.88 -6.75 0.84
N GLU A 181 -19.16 -6.53 0.52
CA GLU A 181 -19.60 -5.82 -0.69
C GLU A 181 -19.22 -4.34 -0.69
N SER A 182 -19.14 -3.71 0.48
CA SER A 182 -18.68 -2.32 0.59
C SER A 182 -17.19 -2.18 0.23
N ARG A 183 -16.39 -3.22 0.45
CA ARG A 183 -14.93 -3.23 0.26
C ARG A 183 -14.51 -3.76 -1.12
N ILE A 184 -15.15 -4.82 -1.61
CA ILE A 184 -14.83 -5.45 -2.91
C ILE A 184 -15.74 -4.89 -3.99
N ARG A 185 -15.26 -3.92 -4.77
CA ARG A 185 -16.08 -3.13 -5.68
C ARG A 185 -15.59 -3.25 -7.13
N PRO A 186 -16.43 -3.72 -8.08
CA PRO A 186 -16.04 -3.83 -9.48
C PRO A 186 -15.65 -2.47 -10.11
N SER A 187 -16.31 -1.39 -9.68
CA SER A 187 -16.12 -0.05 -10.23
C SER A 187 -14.76 0.54 -9.89
N THR A 188 -14.33 0.46 -8.62
CA THR A 188 -13.02 0.99 -8.20
C THR A 188 -11.87 0.12 -8.69
N ILE A 189 -12.01 -1.22 -8.71
CA ILE A 189 -11.02 -2.13 -9.31
C ILE A 189 -10.83 -1.84 -10.81
N ALA A 190 -11.92 -1.58 -11.54
CA ALA A 190 -11.85 -1.17 -12.95
C ALA A 190 -11.24 0.23 -13.11
N ALA A 191 -11.56 1.18 -12.23
CA ALA A 191 -10.98 2.53 -12.26
C ALA A 191 -9.47 2.50 -11.99
N GLU A 192 -9.00 1.64 -11.09
CA GLU A 192 -7.58 1.48 -10.75
C GLU A 192 -6.73 1.11 -11.98
N ASP A 193 -7.24 0.27 -12.89
CA ASP A 193 -6.58 -0.01 -14.18
C ASP A 193 -6.31 1.28 -14.97
N LEU A 194 -7.32 2.14 -15.08
CA LEU A 194 -7.23 3.41 -15.80
C LEU A 194 -6.30 4.41 -15.09
N LEU A 195 -6.40 4.50 -13.76
CA LEU A 195 -5.56 5.40 -12.95
C LEU A 195 -4.08 5.02 -13.07
N HIS A 196 -3.76 3.74 -13.17
CA HIS A 196 -2.40 3.30 -13.52
C HIS A 196 -1.95 3.77 -14.90
N ASP A 197 -2.80 3.60 -15.91
CA ASP A 197 -2.46 3.92 -17.30
C ASP A 197 -2.27 5.42 -17.53
N ILE A 198 -3.01 6.28 -16.82
CA ILE A 198 -2.84 7.74 -16.87
C ILE A 198 -1.71 8.25 -15.96
N GLY A 199 -1.19 7.41 -15.05
CA GLY A 199 -0.11 7.76 -14.13
C GLY A 199 -0.57 8.41 -12.82
N ALA A 200 -1.84 8.31 -12.46
CA ALA A 200 -2.38 8.81 -11.19
C ALA A 200 -2.07 7.88 -10.01
N ILE A 201 -1.88 6.58 -10.23
CA ILE A 201 -1.29 5.66 -9.25
C ILE A 201 0.17 5.40 -9.64
N SER A 202 1.08 5.60 -8.70
CA SER A 202 2.51 5.73 -8.99
C SER A 202 3.30 4.45 -8.75
N MET A 203 2.79 3.53 -7.94
CA MET A 203 3.54 2.33 -7.52
C MET A 203 2.69 1.06 -7.54
N ILE A 204 3.34 -0.09 -7.70
CA ILE A 204 2.72 -1.42 -7.56
C ILE A 204 3.57 -2.25 -6.59
N GLY A 205 2.97 -2.62 -5.46
CA GLY A 205 3.51 -3.52 -4.46
C GLY A 205 2.82 -4.89 -4.49
N SER A 206 3.25 -5.80 -3.61
CA SER A 206 2.67 -7.16 -3.56
C SER A 206 1.50 -7.29 -2.59
N ASP A 207 1.69 -6.89 -1.33
CA ASP A 207 0.95 -7.37 -0.14
C ASP A 207 1.21 -8.85 0.21
N ALA A 208 2.48 -9.22 0.34
CA ALA A 208 2.90 -10.61 0.31
C ALA A 208 2.20 -11.46 1.38
N GLN A 209 1.36 -12.42 0.94
CA GLN A 209 0.58 -13.32 1.79
C GLN A 209 -0.46 -12.64 2.70
N ALA A 210 -0.71 -11.35 2.49
CA ALA A 210 -1.70 -10.54 3.22
C ALA A 210 -2.63 -9.86 2.19
N MET A 211 -3.38 -10.66 1.43
CA MET A 211 -4.09 -10.23 0.22
C MET A 211 -3.19 -9.87 -0.97
N GLY A 212 -2.11 -10.63 -1.21
CA GLY A 212 -1.14 -10.31 -2.25
C GLY A 212 -0.07 -11.35 -2.54
N ARG A 213 0.60 -11.22 -3.69
CA ARG A 213 1.47 -12.26 -4.26
C ARG A 213 2.90 -11.76 -4.53
N ILE A 214 3.87 -12.12 -3.69
CA ILE A 214 5.23 -11.57 -3.76
C ILE A 214 5.92 -11.75 -5.12
N GLY A 215 5.72 -12.89 -5.78
CA GLY A 215 6.35 -13.22 -7.06
C GLY A 215 5.71 -12.59 -8.29
N GLU A 216 4.63 -11.82 -8.14
CA GLU A 216 3.81 -11.37 -9.27
C GLU A 216 3.84 -9.86 -9.53
N VAL A 217 4.55 -9.06 -8.72
CA VAL A 217 4.59 -7.58 -8.87
C VAL A 217 4.94 -7.15 -10.30
N VAL A 218 6.05 -7.67 -10.84
CA VAL A 218 6.52 -7.34 -12.20
C VAL A 218 5.52 -7.82 -13.25
N MET A 219 5.09 -9.09 -13.17
CA MET A 219 4.18 -9.68 -14.16
C MET A 219 2.83 -8.94 -14.20
N ARG A 220 2.25 -8.63 -13.03
CA ARG A 220 0.97 -7.95 -12.89
C ARG A 220 1.03 -6.52 -13.41
N THR A 221 2.15 -5.84 -13.20
CA THR A 221 2.42 -4.53 -13.80
C THR A 221 2.31 -4.58 -15.33
N TRP A 222 3.00 -5.54 -15.96
CA TRP A 222 3.00 -5.67 -17.42
C TRP A 222 1.67 -6.18 -17.99
N GLN A 223 0.96 -7.05 -17.26
CA GLN A 223 -0.40 -7.46 -17.61
C GLN A 223 -1.35 -6.26 -17.62
N THR A 224 -1.27 -5.36 -16.63
CA THR A 224 -2.06 -4.12 -16.61
C THR A 224 -1.71 -3.22 -17.79
N ALA A 225 -0.43 -3.00 -18.08
CA ALA A 225 0.00 -2.24 -19.27
C ALA A 225 -0.56 -2.84 -20.58
N HIS A 226 -0.51 -4.17 -20.72
CA HIS A 226 -1.04 -4.89 -21.87
C HIS A 226 -2.56 -4.70 -22.03
N VAL A 227 -3.32 -4.90 -20.95
CA VAL A 227 -4.78 -4.75 -20.97
C VAL A 227 -5.17 -3.30 -21.28
N MET A 228 -4.45 -2.32 -20.71
CA MET A 228 -4.71 -0.91 -20.97
C MET A 228 -4.38 -0.50 -22.41
N LYS A 229 -3.31 -1.03 -23.01
CA LYS A 229 -3.07 -0.89 -24.44
C LYS A 229 -4.25 -1.40 -25.28
N ARG A 230 -4.75 -2.60 -24.95
CA ARG A 230 -5.88 -3.19 -25.69
C ARG A 230 -7.17 -2.40 -25.53
N ARG A 231 -7.43 -1.83 -24.35
CA ARG A 231 -8.66 -1.07 -24.06
C ARG A 231 -8.60 0.39 -24.54
N ARG A 232 -7.43 1.04 -24.49
CA ARG A 232 -7.27 2.48 -24.70
C ARG A 232 -6.41 2.87 -25.90
N GLY A 233 -5.74 1.91 -26.54
CA GLY A 233 -4.79 2.17 -27.62
C GLY A 233 -3.45 2.70 -27.12
N ALA A 234 -2.73 3.39 -27.99
CA ALA A 234 -1.44 4.01 -27.68
C ALA A 234 -1.60 5.15 -26.65
N LEU A 235 -0.61 5.33 -25.77
CA LEU A 235 -0.55 6.55 -24.95
C LEU A 235 -0.16 7.75 -25.82
N ALA A 236 -0.40 8.96 -25.29
CA ALA A 236 0.08 10.18 -25.93
C ALA A 236 1.61 10.10 -26.14
N GLY A 237 2.06 10.36 -27.36
CA GLY A 237 3.48 10.28 -27.75
C GLY A 237 3.96 8.87 -28.13
N ASP A 238 3.18 7.81 -27.88
CA ASP A 238 3.47 6.48 -28.42
C ASP A 238 2.99 6.36 -29.88
N SER A 239 3.67 5.51 -30.65
CA SER A 239 3.36 5.28 -32.07
C SER A 239 3.48 3.79 -32.43
N GLY A 240 4.38 3.41 -33.34
CA GLY A 240 4.66 2.01 -33.67
C GLY A 240 5.26 1.20 -32.51
N ALA A 241 5.67 1.88 -31.43
CA ALA A 241 6.15 1.31 -30.17
C ALA A 241 5.47 1.98 -28.97
N ASP A 242 5.43 1.28 -27.83
CA ASP A 242 4.77 1.70 -26.59
C ASP A 242 5.77 2.20 -25.53
N ASN A 243 6.82 2.91 -25.95
CA ASN A 243 7.94 3.25 -25.07
C ASN A 243 7.51 4.11 -23.87
N ASN A 244 6.63 5.09 -24.05
CA ASN A 244 6.16 5.94 -22.96
C ASN A 244 5.31 5.12 -21.97
N ARG A 245 4.47 4.21 -22.46
CA ARG A 245 3.75 3.26 -21.58
C ARG A 245 4.74 2.36 -20.86
N ALA A 246 5.72 1.79 -21.54
CA ALA A 246 6.70 0.90 -20.93
C ALA A 246 7.51 1.61 -19.83
N GLN A 247 7.98 2.83 -20.09
CA GLN A 247 8.67 3.68 -19.10
C GLN A 247 7.77 4.02 -17.91
N ARG A 248 6.51 4.41 -18.17
CA ARG A 248 5.53 4.68 -17.10
C ARG A 248 5.31 3.47 -16.20
N TYR A 249 5.24 2.27 -16.76
CA TYR A 249 4.92 1.07 -15.98
C TYR A 249 6.15 0.46 -15.30
N VAL A 250 7.34 0.45 -15.92
CA VAL A 250 8.56 -0.02 -15.25
C VAL A 250 8.89 0.84 -14.02
N ALA A 251 8.64 2.15 -14.10
CA ALA A 251 8.85 3.07 -12.97
C ALA A 251 8.06 2.66 -11.71
N LYS A 252 6.88 2.06 -11.87
CA LYS A 252 5.96 1.70 -10.76
C LYS A 252 6.52 0.67 -9.79
N TYR A 253 7.48 -0.14 -10.21
CA TYR A 253 8.14 -1.13 -9.34
C TYR A 253 9.66 -0.94 -9.24
N THR A 254 10.18 0.16 -9.77
CA THR A 254 11.63 0.49 -9.76
C THR A 254 11.87 1.83 -9.07
N ILE A 255 11.91 2.93 -9.82
CA ILE A 255 12.29 4.24 -9.29
C ILE A 255 11.21 4.85 -8.39
N CYS A 256 9.92 4.67 -8.66
CA CYS A 256 8.86 5.29 -7.84
C CYS A 256 8.85 4.76 -6.39
N PRO A 257 8.93 3.44 -6.13
CA PRO A 257 9.11 2.94 -4.76
C PRO A 257 10.42 3.39 -4.11
N ALA A 258 11.52 3.49 -4.87
CA ALA A 258 12.78 3.95 -4.31
C ALA A 258 12.68 5.41 -3.83
N VAL A 259 12.15 6.31 -4.66
CA VAL A 259 11.91 7.72 -4.31
C VAL A 259 10.95 7.84 -3.12
N ALA A 260 9.84 7.10 -3.13
CA ALA A 260 8.84 7.16 -2.07
C ALA A 260 9.42 6.80 -0.68
N HIS A 261 10.48 6.00 -0.65
CA HIS A 261 11.13 5.54 0.58
C HIS A 261 12.53 6.14 0.80
N GLY A 262 12.94 7.14 0.00
CA GLY A 262 14.24 7.81 0.14
C GLY A 262 15.45 6.93 -0.17
N LEU A 263 15.30 5.97 -1.09
CA LEU A 263 16.32 4.98 -1.46
C LEU A 263 16.86 5.18 -2.89
N ASP A 264 16.37 6.18 -3.60
CA ASP A 264 16.66 6.46 -5.01
C ASP A 264 18.11 6.87 -5.30
N HIS A 265 18.86 7.28 -4.28
CA HIS A 265 20.29 7.53 -4.37
C HIS A 265 21.15 6.25 -4.44
N GLU A 266 20.60 5.10 -4.04
CA GLU A 266 21.30 3.81 -4.04
C GLU A 266 20.74 2.82 -5.08
N ILE A 267 19.42 2.82 -5.27
CA ILE A 267 18.70 1.82 -6.07
C ILE A 267 17.51 2.44 -6.81
N GLY A 268 16.98 1.71 -7.80
CA GLY A 268 15.70 2.04 -8.44
C GLY A 268 15.79 2.36 -9.92
N SER A 269 16.99 2.55 -10.46
CA SER A 269 17.23 2.76 -11.89
C SER A 269 18.61 2.25 -12.32
N VAL A 270 18.89 2.30 -13.63
CA VAL A 270 20.20 1.98 -14.21
C VAL A 270 20.79 3.30 -14.68
N GLU A 271 21.51 3.98 -13.77
CA GLU A 271 22.07 5.33 -13.94
C GLU A 271 23.55 5.40 -13.55
#